data_AF-A0A259N3P3-F1
#
_entry.id   AF-A0A259N3P3-F1
#
_cell.length_a   1.000
_cell.length_b   1.000
_cell.length_c   1.000
_cell.angle_alpha   90.00
_cell.angle_beta   90.00
_cell.angle_gamma   90.00
#
_symmetry.space_group_name_H-M   'P 1'
#
loop_
_entity.id
_entity.type
_entity.pdbx_description
1 polymer ?
#
loop_
_entity_poly.entity_id
_entity_poly.type
_entity_poly.pdbx_seq_one_letter_code
_entity_poly.pdbx_strand_id
1 'polypeptide(L)'
;MHLLYEEGGDIKVATVQSASGSGDTESWQATSLSGKKIKLKAKEVWLRFEKPEPQALMDEANTLSKQIDLQFLWDCAPDEEFSLVDVAQEYFGSQASIPQQTGLAIALQGAPVFFRRKGRGRFQRAPLEQLQAGLAALDRKQKELEQQLAWQQELVAGVF
;
A
#
# COMPACT_ATOMS: atom_id res chain seq x y z
N MET A 1 -0.44 -22.13 1.31
CA MET A 1 -0.81 -20.87 1.98
C MET A 1 0.30 -19.84 1.83
N HIS A 2 -0.09 -18.60 1.56
CA HIS A 2 0.77 -17.44 1.42
C HIS A 2 0.34 -16.36 2.42
N LEU A 3 1.28 -15.48 2.76
CA LEU A 3 1.11 -14.42 3.74
C LEU A 3 1.45 -13.09 3.09
N LEU A 4 0.53 -12.13 3.19
CA LEU A 4 0.82 -10.73 2.94
C LEU A 4 1.38 -10.11 4.21
N TYR A 5 2.48 -9.39 4.09
CA TYR A 5 3.12 -8.71 5.21
C TYR A 5 3.81 -7.43 4.74
N GLU A 6 4.35 -6.69 5.69
CA GLU A 6 5.11 -5.48 5.42
C GLU A 6 6.57 -5.65 5.84
N GLU A 7 7.50 -5.25 4.98
CA GLU A 7 8.94 -5.17 5.26
C GLU A 7 9.50 -3.86 4.71
N GLY A 8 10.13 -3.05 5.56
CA GLY A 8 10.78 -1.80 5.13
C GLY A 8 9.84 -0.74 4.57
N GLY A 9 8.55 -0.78 4.92
CA GLY A 9 7.54 0.13 4.40
C GLY A 9 6.82 -0.34 3.14
N ASP A 10 7.27 -1.45 2.53
CA ASP A 10 6.66 -2.05 1.34
C ASP A 10 5.77 -3.24 1.69
N ILE A 11 4.71 -3.43 0.89
CA ILE A 11 3.93 -4.66 0.86
C ILE A 11 4.73 -5.78 0.19
N LYS A 12 4.84 -6.93 0.88
CA LYS A 12 5.53 -8.14 0.41
C LYS A 12 4.66 -9.37 0.62
N VAL A 13 4.99 -10.42 -0.12
CA VAL A 13 4.34 -11.73 -0.01
C VAL A 13 5.39 -12.80 0.29
N ALA A 14 5.03 -13.76 1.14
CA ALA A 14 5.84 -14.93 1.41
C ALA A 14 5.01 -16.23 1.39
N THR A 15 5.64 -17.31 0.96
CA THR A 15 5.05 -18.66 0.95
C THR A 15 5.43 -19.41 2.22
N VAL A 16 4.43 -19.96 2.91
CA VAL A 16 4.63 -20.68 4.18
C VAL A 16 5.23 -22.06 3.95
N GLN A 17 6.23 -22.39 4.76
CA GLN A 17 6.87 -23.71 4.81
C GLN A 17 6.40 -24.51 6.02
N SER A 18 6.30 -23.85 7.18
CA SER A 18 5.78 -24.44 8.40
C SER A 18 5.16 -23.39 9.31
N ALA A 19 4.22 -23.82 10.14
CA ALA A 19 3.58 -23.01 11.17
C ALA A 19 3.90 -23.58 12.56
N SER A 20 3.93 -22.73 13.57
CA SER A 20 4.17 -23.13 14.97
C SER A 20 3.47 -22.16 15.93
N GLY A 21 3.02 -22.68 17.08
CA GLY A 21 2.26 -21.90 18.06
C GLY A 21 0.76 -21.86 17.74
N SER A 22 0.02 -21.06 18.50
CA SER A 22 -1.42 -20.84 18.29
C SER A 22 -1.84 -19.45 18.79
N GLY A 23 -2.92 -18.90 18.22
CA GLY A 23 -3.41 -17.56 18.55
C GLY A 23 -2.33 -16.48 18.36
N ASP A 24 -2.13 -15.64 19.36
CA ASP A 24 -1.16 -14.54 19.32
C ASP A 24 0.30 -14.99 19.30
N THR A 25 0.57 -16.25 19.65
CA THR A 25 1.91 -16.85 19.61
C THR A 25 2.21 -17.55 18.28
N GLU A 26 1.23 -17.56 17.36
CA GLU A 26 1.38 -18.18 16.05
C GLU A 26 2.49 -17.50 15.24
N SER A 27 3.34 -18.32 14.64
CA SER A 27 4.42 -17.87 13.77
C SER A 27 4.66 -18.85 12.63
N TRP A 28 5.17 -18.33 11.52
CA TRP A 28 5.46 -19.11 10.32
C TRP A 28 6.90 -18.97 9.92
N GLN A 29 7.50 -20.08 9.51
CA GLN A 29 8.68 -20.07 8.65
C GLN A 29 8.18 -19.96 7.21
N ALA A 30 8.61 -18.91 6.52
CA ALA A 30 8.16 -18.62 5.17
C ALA A 30 9.35 -18.23 4.27
N THR A 31 9.14 -18.28 2.95
CA THR A 31 10.10 -17.80 1.95
C THR A 31 9.49 -16.64 1.19
N SER A 32 10.16 -15.50 1.24
CA SER A 32 9.78 -14.31 0.46
C SER A 32 9.93 -14.56 -1.05
N LEU A 33 9.34 -13.68 -1.86
CA LEU A 33 9.48 -13.71 -3.32
C LEU A 33 10.93 -13.67 -3.82
N SER A 34 11.86 -13.09 -3.06
CA SER A 34 13.29 -13.06 -3.40
C SER A 34 14.05 -14.33 -2.99
N GLY A 35 13.37 -15.33 -2.42
CA GLY A 35 13.98 -16.57 -1.93
C GLY A 35 14.56 -16.48 -0.52
N LYS A 36 14.54 -15.30 0.12
CA LYS A 36 14.98 -15.12 1.52
C LYS A 36 14.02 -15.84 2.47
N LYS A 37 14.57 -16.69 3.34
CA LYS A 37 13.84 -17.32 4.46
C LYS A 37 13.59 -16.31 5.56
N ILE A 38 12.35 -16.23 6.02
CA ILE A 38 11.89 -15.28 7.03
C ILE A 38 11.01 -15.98 8.06
N LYS A 39 10.97 -15.44 9.28
CA LYS A 39 10.00 -15.81 10.30
C LYS A 39 9.01 -14.68 10.47
N LEU A 40 7.73 -14.96 10.30
CA LEU A 40 6.63 -14.00 10.51
C LEU A 40 5.83 -14.38 11.74
N LYS A 41 5.49 -13.43 12.60
CA LYS A 41 4.54 -13.60 13.72
C LYS A 41 3.14 -13.20 13.31
N ALA A 42 2.11 -13.70 14.01
CA ALA A 42 0.70 -13.37 13.77
C ALA A 42 0.44 -11.87 13.56
N LYS A 43 1.01 -11.03 14.43
CA LYS A 43 0.87 -9.56 14.38
C LYS A 43 1.51 -8.87 13.16
N GLU A 44 2.36 -9.56 12.42
CA GLU A 44 3.06 -9.03 11.24
C GLU A 44 2.34 -9.38 9.93
N VAL A 45 1.48 -10.39 9.98
CA VAL A 45 0.70 -10.88 8.84
C VAL A 45 -0.54 -10.02 8.69
N TRP A 46 -0.72 -9.45 7.49
CA TRP A 46 -1.87 -8.62 7.16
C TRP A 46 -3.00 -9.47 6.60
N LEU A 47 -2.68 -10.38 5.67
CA LEU A 47 -3.64 -11.29 5.04
C LEU A 47 -3.04 -12.69 4.90
N ARG A 48 -3.91 -13.70 4.95
CA ARG A 48 -3.59 -15.11 4.65
C ARG A 48 -4.43 -15.53 3.46
N PHE A 49 -3.82 -16.21 2.48
CA PHE A 49 -4.53 -16.64 1.28
C PHE A 49 -3.90 -17.89 0.67
N GLU A 50 -4.63 -18.54 -0.24
CA GLU A 50 -4.13 -19.70 -0.99
C GLU A 50 -3.90 -19.42 -2.48
N LYS A 51 -4.69 -18.52 -3.07
CA LYS A 51 -4.61 -18.14 -4.48
C LYS A 51 -4.83 -16.63 -4.60
N PRO A 52 -4.30 -15.98 -5.65
CA PRO A 52 -3.39 -16.53 -6.68
C PRO A 52 -1.96 -16.77 -6.16
N GLU A 53 -1.08 -17.28 -7.03
CA GLU A 53 0.35 -17.43 -6.70
C GLU A 53 1.00 -16.07 -6.36
N PRO A 54 1.98 -16.01 -5.44
CA PRO A 54 2.57 -14.77 -4.94
C PRO A 54 3.03 -13.76 -6.00
N GLN A 55 3.68 -14.23 -7.08
CA GLN A 55 4.16 -13.33 -8.11
C GLN A 55 3.00 -12.74 -8.91
N ALA A 56 2.07 -13.58 -9.35
CA ALA A 56 0.87 -13.14 -10.06
C ALA A 56 0.02 -12.18 -9.21
N LEU A 57 -0.10 -12.45 -7.90
CA LEU A 57 -0.76 -11.53 -6.97
C LEU A 57 -0.10 -10.15 -6.99
N MET A 58 1.23 -10.09 -6.86
CA MET A 58 1.94 -8.81 -6.79
C MET A 58 1.85 -8.05 -8.12
N ASP A 59 1.93 -8.73 -9.26
CA ASP A 59 1.82 -8.10 -10.57
C ASP A 59 0.43 -7.47 -10.80
N GLU A 60 -0.62 -8.22 -10.45
CA GLU A 60 -2.00 -7.74 -10.51
C GLU A 60 -2.24 -6.61 -9.51
N ALA A 61 -1.80 -6.76 -8.26
CA ALA A 61 -1.97 -5.75 -7.22
C ALA A 61 -1.26 -4.44 -7.54
N ASN A 62 -0.06 -4.48 -8.11
CA ASN A 62 0.66 -3.27 -8.58
C ASN A 62 -0.05 -2.58 -9.74
N THR A 63 -0.80 -3.32 -10.55
CA THR A 63 -1.63 -2.76 -11.63
C THR A 63 -2.87 -2.11 -11.04
N LEU A 64 -3.57 -2.82 -10.16
CA LEU A 64 -4.77 -2.33 -9.46
C LEU A 64 -4.45 -1.10 -8.61
N SER A 65 -3.30 -1.06 -7.92
CA SER A 65 -2.94 0.05 -7.04
C SER A 65 -2.87 1.39 -7.77
N LYS A 66 -2.51 1.38 -9.05
CA LYS A 66 -2.45 2.59 -9.91
C LYS A 66 -3.82 3.06 -10.37
N GLN A 67 -4.84 2.21 -10.28
CA GLN A 67 -6.22 2.48 -10.70
C GLN A 67 -7.09 2.95 -9.53
N ILE A 68 -6.56 2.94 -8.31
CA ILE A 68 -7.30 3.33 -7.11
C ILE A 68 -7.43 4.85 -7.07
N ASP A 69 -8.67 5.31 -6.97
CA ASP A 69 -8.99 6.71 -6.72
C ASP A 69 -8.81 7.00 -5.23
N LEU A 70 -7.66 7.60 -4.90
CA LEU A 70 -7.30 7.94 -3.52
C LEU A 70 -8.22 9.00 -2.92
N GLN A 71 -8.77 9.90 -3.73
CA GLN A 71 -9.68 10.94 -3.25
C GLN A 71 -11.02 10.31 -2.88
N PHE A 72 -11.60 9.50 -3.77
CA PHE A 72 -12.84 8.78 -3.47
C PHE A 72 -12.67 7.83 -2.26
N LEU A 73 -11.54 7.12 -2.19
CA LEU A 73 -11.21 6.28 -1.03
C LEU A 73 -11.14 7.11 0.27
N TRP A 74 -10.56 8.32 0.22
CA TRP A 74 -10.51 9.22 1.37
C TRP A 74 -11.90 9.74 1.75
N ASP A 75 -12.77 10.02 0.78
CA ASP A 75 -14.14 10.46 1.03
C ASP A 75 -15.00 9.36 1.70
N CYS A 76 -14.74 8.09 1.36
CA CYS A 76 -15.47 6.93 1.92
C CYS A 76 -14.86 6.39 3.22
N ALA A 77 -13.57 6.63 3.46
CA ALA A 77 -12.88 6.10 4.62
C ALA A 77 -13.35 6.76 5.94
N PRO A 78 -13.45 5.99 7.04
CA PRO A 78 -13.71 6.54 8.36
C PRO A 78 -12.66 7.57 8.82
N ASP A 79 -13.08 8.52 9.64
CA ASP A 79 -12.17 9.48 10.30
C ASP A 79 -11.26 8.83 11.35
N GLU A 80 -11.74 7.73 11.94
CA GLU A 80 -11.04 6.94 12.94
C GLU A 80 -10.04 5.96 12.30
N GLU A 81 -9.33 5.22 13.14
CA GLU A 81 -8.45 4.15 12.67
C GLU A 81 -9.26 2.98 12.11
N PHE A 82 -8.90 2.52 10.91
CA PHE A 82 -9.54 1.38 10.25
C PHE A 82 -8.49 0.34 9.82
N SER A 83 -8.94 -0.90 9.63
CA SER A 83 -8.10 -1.94 9.03
C SER A 83 -8.14 -1.91 7.52
N LEU A 84 -7.10 -2.48 6.89
CA LEU A 84 -7.08 -2.72 5.45
C LEU A 84 -8.31 -3.49 4.96
N VAL A 85 -8.77 -4.49 5.72
CA VAL A 85 -9.87 -5.35 5.31
C VAL A 85 -11.18 -4.56 5.31
N ASP A 86 -11.41 -3.77 6.35
CA ASP A 86 -12.63 -2.96 6.48
C ASP A 86 -12.74 -1.96 5.32
N VAL A 87 -11.67 -1.20 5.06
CA VAL A 87 -11.68 -0.19 3.99
C VAL A 87 -11.71 -0.82 2.59
N ALA A 88 -11.17 -2.03 2.42
CA ALA A 88 -11.29 -2.75 1.15
C ALA A 88 -12.75 -3.15 0.87
N GLN A 89 -13.52 -3.51 1.90
CA GLN A 89 -14.94 -3.82 1.75
C GLN A 89 -15.78 -2.58 1.45
N GLU A 90 -15.43 -1.43 2.02
CA GLU A 90 -16.10 -0.16 1.68
C GLU A 90 -15.83 0.27 0.24
N TYR A 91 -14.59 0.10 -0.25
CA TYR A 91 -14.20 0.57 -1.59
C TYR A 91 -14.62 -0.40 -2.71
N PHE A 92 -14.43 -1.72 -2.52
CA PHE A 92 -14.71 -2.74 -3.55
C PHE A 92 -15.99 -3.54 -3.30
N GLY A 93 -16.63 -3.38 -2.14
CA GLY A 93 -17.76 -4.21 -1.69
C GLY A 93 -17.32 -5.42 -0.86
N SER A 94 -18.31 -6.11 -0.27
CA SER A 94 -18.11 -7.20 0.69
C SER A 94 -17.31 -8.42 0.18
N GLN A 95 -17.09 -8.53 -1.13
CA GLN A 95 -16.32 -9.60 -1.77
C GLN A 95 -14.96 -9.13 -2.31
N ALA A 96 -14.37 -8.07 -1.74
CA ALA A 96 -13.05 -7.57 -2.11
C ALA A 96 -12.03 -8.72 -2.21
N SER A 97 -11.49 -8.96 -3.41
CA SER A 97 -10.59 -10.07 -3.69
C SER A 97 -9.20 -9.86 -3.07
N ILE A 98 -8.40 -10.93 -2.96
CA ILE A 98 -7.02 -10.82 -2.44
C ILE A 98 -6.15 -9.85 -3.28
N PRO A 99 -6.21 -9.86 -4.64
CA PRO A 99 -5.57 -8.83 -5.45
C PRO A 99 -6.06 -7.41 -5.16
N GLN A 100 -7.37 -7.20 -4.99
CA GLN A 100 -7.93 -5.88 -4.66
C GLN A 100 -7.46 -5.39 -3.28
N GLN A 101 -7.53 -6.23 -2.25
CA GLN A 101 -7.05 -5.89 -0.92
C GLN A 101 -5.55 -5.59 -0.92
N THR A 102 -4.76 -6.34 -1.69
CA THR A 102 -3.31 -6.13 -1.80
C THR A 102 -2.99 -4.86 -2.58
N GLY A 103 -3.70 -4.59 -3.68
CA GLY A 103 -3.56 -3.35 -4.45
C GLY A 103 -3.92 -2.11 -3.62
N LEU A 104 -4.96 -2.21 -2.80
CA LEU A 104 -5.35 -1.17 -1.86
C LEU A 104 -4.28 -0.95 -0.78
N ALA A 105 -3.69 -2.02 -0.25
CA ALA A 105 -2.59 -1.90 0.71
C ALA A 105 -1.41 -1.13 0.12
N ILE A 106 -1.06 -1.41 -1.14
CA ILE A 106 0.01 -0.71 -1.87
C ILE A 106 -0.37 0.76 -2.07
N ALA A 107 -1.59 1.06 -2.52
CA ALA A 107 -2.04 2.44 -2.75
C ALA A 107 -2.08 3.26 -1.45
N LEU A 108 -2.60 2.69 -0.36
CA LEU A 108 -2.63 3.34 0.97
C LEU A 108 -1.22 3.67 1.47
N GLN A 109 -0.25 2.75 1.33
CA GLN A 109 1.13 3.01 1.73
C GLN A 109 1.82 4.04 0.84
N GLY A 110 1.52 4.04 -0.47
CA GLY A 110 2.05 4.98 -1.45
C GLY A 110 1.47 6.39 -1.37
N ALA A 111 0.43 6.60 -0.57
CA ALA A 111 -0.31 7.86 -0.48
C ALA A 111 -0.31 8.48 0.94
N PRO A 112 0.86 8.78 1.53
CA PRO A 112 0.95 9.30 2.90
C PRO A 112 0.28 10.68 3.11
N VAL A 113 0.03 11.42 2.03
CA VAL A 113 -0.73 12.68 2.06
C VAL A 113 -2.22 12.44 2.35
N PHE A 114 -2.76 11.31 1.88
CA PHE A 114 -4.16 10.93 2.11
C PHE A 114 -4.34 10.12 3.39
N PHE A 115 -3.42 9.19 3.66
CA PHE A 115 -3.58 8.22 4.74
C PHE A 115 -2.36 8.13 5.64
N ARG A 116 -2.59 8.26 6.94
CA ARG A 116 -1.59 8.13 7.99
C ARG A 116 -1.54 6.69 8.47
N ARG A 117 -0.33 6.13 8.57
CA ARG A 117 -0.11 4.77 9.06
C ARG A 117 -0.15 4.76 10.58
N LYS A 118 -0.97 3.88 11.17
CA LYS A 118 -1.10 3.74 12.64
C LYS A 118 -0.51 2.44 13.18
N GLY A 119 -0.31 1.48 12.30
CA GLY A 119 0.31 0.20 12.62
C GLY A 119 0.35 -0.70 11.40
N ARG A 120 0.66 -1.99 11.64
CA ARG A 120 0.63 -3.03 10.61
C ARG A 120 -0.82 -3.22 10.14
N GLY A 121 -1.11 -2.89 8.89
CA GLY A 121 -2.45 -3.04 8.28
C GLY A 121 -3.48 -2.06 8.84
N ARG A 122 -3.05 -1.02 9.55
CA ARG A 122 -3.91 -0.01 10.20
C ARG A 122 -3.60 1.38 9.68
N PHE A 123 -4.65 2.07 9.26
CA PHE A 123 -4.58 3.38 8.64
C PHE A 123 -5.59 4.33 9.26
N GLN A 124 -5.33 5.62 9.15
CA GLN A 124 -6.26 6.67 9.50
C GLN A 124 -6.25 7.73 8.41
N ARG A 125 -7.43 8.23 8.08
CA ARG A 125 -7.60 9.35 7.18
C ARG A 125 -6.79 10.58 7.62
N ALA A 126 -6.16 11.28 6.68
CA ALA A 126 -5.59 12.60 6.94
C ALA A 126 -6.73 13.61 7.15
N PRO A 127 -6.67 14.52 8.13
CA PRO A 127 -7.69 15.55 8.30
C PRO A 127 -7.74 16.44 7.06
N LEU A 128 -8.91 16.97 6.73
CA LEU A 128 -9.15 17.74 5.51
C LEU A 128 -8.12 18.85 5.30
N GLU A 129 -7.81 19.62 6.35
CA GLU A 129 -6.83 20.70 6.27
C GLU A 129 -5.42 20.19 5.93
N GLN A 130 -5.01 19.05 6.49
CA GLN A 130 -3.70 18.45 6.20
C GLN A 130 -3.67 17.86 4.79
N LEU A 131 -4.77 17.24 4.35
CA LEU A 131 -4.90 16.74 2.98
C LEU A 131 -4.74 17.88 1.98
N GLN A 132 -5.51 18.96 2.14
CA GLN A 132 -5.47 20.12 1.25
C GLN A 132 -4.09 20.77 1.22
N ALA A 133 -3.46 20.96 2.38
CA ALA A 133 -2.12 21.49 2.46
C ALA A 133 -1.09 20.57 1.75
N GLY A 134 -1.20 19.26 1.95
CA GLY A 134 -0.33 18.27 1.31
C GLY A 134 -0.48 18.24 -0.22
N LEU A 135 -1.72 18.26 -0.71
CA LEU A 135 -2.02 18.31 -2.15
C LEU A 135 -1.52 19.62 -2.79
N ALA A 136 -1.71 20.75 -2.11
CA ALA A 136 -1.20 22.04 -2.59
C ALA A 136 0.33 22.07 -2.64
N ALA A 137 1.01 21.44 -1.68
CA ALA A 137 2.47 21.33 -1.69
C ALA A 137 2.98 20.44 -2.84
N LEU A 138 2.28 19.34 -3.14
CA LEU A 138 2.60 18.47 -4.27
C LEU A 138 2.43 19.20 -5.62
N ASP A 139 1.32 19.92 -5.80
CA ASP A 139 1.06 20.70 -7.02
C ASP A 139 2.10 21.80 -7.23
N ARG A 140 2.49 22.53 -6.17
CA ARG A 140 3.57 23.52 -6.24
C ARG A 140 4.90 22.91 -6.66
N LYS A 141 5.28 21.79 -6.05
CA LYS A 141 6.52 21.07 -6.38
C LYS A 141 6.51 20.59 -7.84
N GLN A 142 5.36 20.13 -8.34
CA GLN A 142 5.23 19.72 -9.73
C GLN A 142 5.46 20.90 -10.70
N LYS A 143 4.83 22.05 -10.43
CA LYS A 143 5.03 23.29 -11.23
C LYS A 143 6.48 23.76 -11.22
N GLU A 144 7.12 23.74 -10.06
CA GLU A 144 8.55 24.08 -9.93
C GLU A 144 9.43 23.14 -10.75
N LEU A 145 9.13 21.84 -10.76
CA LEU A 145 9.88 20.86 -11.56
C LEU A 145 9.67 21.04 -13.06
N GLU A 146 8.43 21.30 -13.50
CA GLU A 146 8.10 21.58 -14.90
C GLU A 146 8.84 22.83 -15.39
N GLN A 147 8.89 23.88 -14.55
CA GLN A 147 9.64 25.09 -14.86
C GLN A 147 11.15 24.83 -14.95
N GLN A 148 11.71 24.04 -14.03
CA GLN A 148 13.12 23.64 -14.08
C GLN A 148 13.45 22.85 -15.35
N LEU A 149 12.56 21.94 -15.78
CA LEU A 149 12.73 21.18 -17.02
C LEU A 149 12.67 22.09 -18.25
N ALA A 150 11.77 23.06 -18.28
CA ALA A 150 11.69 24.04 -19.36
C ALA A 150 13.00 24.85 -19.47
N TRP A 151 13.48 25.40 -18.34
CA TRP A 151 14.75 26.13 -18.30
C TRP A 151 15.95 25.26 -18.70
N GLN A 152 15.97 23.99 -18.28
CA GLN A 152 17.00 23.05 -18.69
C GLN A 152 17.04 22.87 -20.21
N GLN A 153 15.86 22.76 -20.85
CA GLN A 153 15.77 22.61 -22.30
C GLN A 153 16.23 23.88 -23.04
N GLU A 154 15.85 25.06 -22.56
CA GLU A 154 16.27 26.35 -23.12
C GLU A 154 17.79 26.55 -23.02
N LEU A 155 18.39 26.21 -21.87
CA LEU A 155 19.85 26.26 -21.67
C LEU A 155 20.58 25.33 -22.63
N VAL A 156 20.11 24.10 -22.81
CA VAL A 156 20.71 23.13 -23.74
C VAL A 156 20.58 23.58 -25.19
N ALA A 157 19.45 24.18 -25.56
CA ALA A 157 19.22 24.72 -26.90
C ALA A 157 19.95 26.06 -27.15
N GLY A 158 20.57 26.66 -26.12
CA GLY A 158 21.28 27.93 -26.22
C GLY A 158 20.35 29.13 -26.45
N VAL A 159 19.09 29.04 -26.03
CA VAL A 159 18.05 30.07 -26.19
C VAL A 159 17.60 30.66 -24.86
N PHE A 160 18.33 30.37 -23.78
CA PHE A 160 18.10 30.90 -22.44
C PHE A 160 18.55 32.35 -22.29
#